data_AF-A0A6N7L9R3-F1
#
_entry.id   AF-A0A6N7L9R3-F1
#
_cell.length_a   1.000
_cell.length_b   1.000
_cell.length_c   1.000
_cell.angle_alpha   90.00
_cell.angle_beta   90.00
_cell.angle_gamma   90.00
#
_symmetry.space_group_name_H-M   'P 1'
#
loop_
_entity.id
_entity.type
_entity.pdbx_description
1 polymer ?
#
loop_
_entity_poly.entity_id
_entity_poly.type
_entity_poly.pdbx_seq_one_letter_code
_entity_poly.pdbx_strand_id
1 'polypeptide(L)' 'MGPRGWDRAAIDDTIAHPERTVITRDTRHNPQTGNRNDDPATAYVNADGSYVVRNDRTGDVVQISDRTDPNWKSPF' A
#
# COMPACT_ATOMS: atom_id res chain seq x y z
N MET A 1 2.68 -15.85 6.30
CA MET A 1 3.38 -14.56 6.49
C MET A 1 4.03 -14.19 5.17
N GLY A 2 3.73 -13.01 4.62
CA GLY A 2 4.26 -12.57 3.33
C GLY A 2 5.70 -12.07 3.43
N PRO A 3 6.42 -11.96 2.29
CA PRO A 3 7.86 -11.69 2.23
C PRO A 3 8.30 -10.32 2.76
N ARG A 4 7.37 -9.41 3.07
CA ARG A 4 7.64 -8.05 3.59
C ARG A 4 7.28 -7.87 5.07
N GLY A 5 7.17 -8.99 5.78
CA GLY A 5 6.78 -9.00 7.19
C GLY A 5 5.31 -8.70 7.42
N TRP A 6 4.45 -8.73 6.39
CA TRP A 6 3.00 -8.49 6.51
C TRP A 6 2.20 -9.79 6.59
N ASP A 7 1.13 -9.78 7.38
CA ASP A 7 0.04 -10.73 7.30
C ASP A 7 -1.28 -9.99 7.04
N ARG A 8 -2.36 -10.76 6.83
CA ARG A 8 -3.65 -10.19 6.47
C ARG A 8 -4.24 -9.32 7.58
N ALA A 9 -4.09 -9.75 8.84
CA ALA A 9 -4.60 -9.02 9.98
C ALA A 9 -3.92 -7.66 10.13
N ALA A 10 -2.59 -7.60 9.98
CA ALA A 10 -1.85 -6.35 10.03
C ALA A 10 -2.21 -5.40 8.88
N ILE A 11 -2.49 -5.92 7.69
CA ILE A 11 -2.96 -5.12 6.55
C ILE A 11 -4.34 -4.52 6.85
N ASP A 12 -5.28 -5.35 7.30
CA ASP A 12 -6.65 -4.91 7.61
C ASP A 12 -6.66 -3.89 8.76
N ASP A 13 -5.83 -4.10 9.79
CA ASP A 13 -5.64 -3.18 10.92
C ASP A 13 -5.07 -1.82 10.47
N THR A 14 -4.04 -1.83 9.62
CA THR A 14 -3.45 -0.58 9.08
C THR A 14 -4.48 0.22 8.26
N ILE A 15 -5.36 -0.45 7.52
CA ILE A 15 -6.42 0.21 6.75
C ILE A 15 -7.52 0.76 7.69
N ALA A 16 -7.87 0.04 8.75
CA ALA A 16 -8.92 0.44 9.70
C ALA A 16 -8.47 1.54 10.67
N HIS A 17 -7.20 1.52 11.07
CA HIS A 17 -6.63 2.37 12.11
C HIS A 17 -5.30 3.02 11.68
N PRO A 18 -5.26 3.75 10.55
CA PRO A 18 -4.05 4.47 10.15
C PRO A 18 -3.80 5.66 11.10
N GLU A 19 -2.53 6.03 11.27
CA GLU A 19 -2.16 7.32 11.87
C GLU A 19 -2.55 8.46 10.92
N ARG A 20 -2.32 8.26 9.62
CA ARG A 20 -2.74 9.20 8.56
C ARG A 20 -2.99 8.51 7.23
N THR A 21 -3.73 9.19 6.37
CA THR A 21 -3.96 8.79 4.98
C THR A 21 -3.35 9.77 3.99
N VAL A 22 -2.86 9.29 2.85
CA VAL A 22 -2.34 10.10 1.75
C VAL A 22 -3.02 9.71 0.44
N ILE A 23 -3.53 10.70 -0.30
CA ILE A 23 -4.08 10.48 -1.64
C ILE A 23 -2.93 10.17 -2.60
N THR A 24 -3.06 9.09 -3.35
CA THR A 24 -2.10 8.63 -4.35
C THR A 24 -2.82 7.97 -5.52
N ARG A 25 -2.09 7.23 -6.36
CA ARG A 25 -2.64 6.53 -7.53
C ARG A 25 -2.03 5.14 -7.70
N ASP A 26 -2.84 4.17 -8.12
CA ASP A 26 -2.35 2.88 -8.60
C ASP A 26 -1.74 3.09 -10.00
N THR A 27 -0.41 3.04 -10.08
CA THR A 27 0.36 3.20 -11.32
C THR A 27 1.07 1.92 -11.74
N ARG A 28 0.63 0.77 -11.23
CA ARG A 28 1.17 -0.54 -11.60
C ARG A 28 1.02 -0.77 -13.10
N HIS A 29 2.00 -1.46 -13.69
CA HIS A 29 1.90 -1.86 -15.09
C HIS A 29 0.80 -2.90 -15.26
N ASN A 30 -0.11 -2.67 -16.19
CA ASN A 30 -1.19 -3.57 -16.52
C ASN A 30 -0.75 -4.51 -17.66
N PRO A 31 -0.54 -5.81 -17.38
CA PRO A 31 -0.06 -6.75 -18.40
C PRO A 31 -1.09 -7.06 -19.49
N GLN A 32 -2.39 -6.78 -19.26
CA GLN A 32 -3.45 -7.03 -20.23
C GLN A 32 -3.51 -5.94 -21.29
N THR A 33 -3.28 -4.69 -20.91
CA THR A 33 -3.37 -3.53 -21.81
C THR A 33 -2.01 -3.01 -22.25
N GLY A 34 -0.93 -3.37 -21.55
CA GLY A 34 0.42 -2.84 -21.76
C GLY A 34 0.62 -1.41 -21.22
N ASN A 35 -0.42 -0.77 -20.70
CA ASN A 35 -0.36 0.58 -20.12
C ASN A 35 -0.19 0.52 -18.60
N ARG A 36 0.18 1.65 -17.98
CA ARG A 36 0.07 1.77 -16.52
C ARG A 36 -1.39 1.98 -16.12
N ASN A 37 -1.78 1.44 -14.97
CA ASN A 37 -3.00 1.85 -14.31
C ASN A 37 -2.92 3.35 -13.98
N ASP A 38 -4.07 4.00 -13.88
CA ASP A 38 -4.18 5.41 -13.48
C ASP A 38 -5.44 5.60 -12.61
N ASP A 39 -5.54 4.77 -11.58
CA ASP A 39 -6.70 4.73 -10.70
C ASP A 39 -6.43 5.46 -9.39
N PRO A 40 -7.45 6.11 -8.79
CA PRO A 40 -7.31 6.70 -7.46
C PRO A 40 -6.96 5.61 -6.43
N ALA A 41 -6.07 5.94 -5.52
CA ALA A 41 -5.67 5.06 -4.44
C ALA A 41 -5.40 5.85 -3.16
N THR A 42 -5.55 5.19 -2.03
CA THR A 42 -5.27 5.76 -0.71
C THR A 42 -4.14 4.98 -0.04
N ALA A 43 -3.12 5.69 0.43
CA ALA A 43 -2.09 5.15 1.30
C ALA A 43 -2.50 5.32 2.76
N TYR A 44 -2.48 4.24 3.52
CA TYR A 44 -2.74 4.15 4.95
C TYR A 44 -1.41 3.97 5.65
N VAL A 45 -1.00 4.95 6.44
CA VAL A 45 0.34 5.02 7.04
C VAL A 45 0.22 4.90 8.56
N ASN A 46 0.98 3.98 9.14
CA ASN A 46 1.10 3.78 10.57
C ASN A 46 2.06 4.80 11.20
N ALA A 47 2.02 4.93 12.52
CA ALA A 47 2.91 5.83 13.26
C ALA A 47 4.40 5.49 13.10
N ASP A 48 4.73 4.22 12.84
CA ASP A 48 6.11 3.77 12.57
C ASP A 48 6.56 4.02 11.12
N GLY A 49 5.70 4.60 10.27
CA GLY A 49 5.96 4.87 8.86
C GLY A 49 5.73 3.68 7.93
N SER A 50 5.36 2.50 8.45
CA SER A 50 4.89 1.39 7.61
C SER A 50 3.56 1.74 6.97
N TYR A 51 3.30 1.20 5.76
CA TYR A 51 2.11 1.60 5.02
C TYR A 51 1.55 0.50 4.12
N VAL A 52 0.26 0.67 3.82
CA VAL A 52 -0.50 -0.10 2.83
C VAL A 52 -1.15 0.88 1.86
N VAL A 53 -1.03 0.65 0.56
CA VAL A 53 -1.73 1.41 -0.48
C VAL A 53 -2.84 0.55 -1.05
N ARG A 54 -4.06 1.08 -1.09
CA ARG A 54 -5.24 0.41 -1.61
C ARG A 54 -5.80 1.19 -2.81
N ASN A 55 -6.11 0.50 -3.90
CA ASN A 55 -6.82 1.07 -5.04
C ASN A 55 -8.28 1.32 -4.62
N ASP A 56 -8.77 2.56 -4.77
CA ASP A 56 -10.09 2.94 -4.29
C ASP A 56 -11.22 2.38 -5.16
N ARG A 57 -10.93 2.03 -6.42
CA ARG A 57 -11.90 1.46 -7.36
C ARG A 57 -12.06 -0.05 -7.19
N THR A 58 -10.95 -0.78 -7.08
CA THR A 58 -10.98 -2.26 -7.02
C THR A 58 -10.93 -2.79 -5.59
N GLY A 59 -10.43 -1.99 -4.64
CA GLY A 59 -10.16 -2.42 -3.28
C GLY A 59 -8.88 -3.24 -3.13
N ASP A 60 -8.10 -3.42 -4.20
CA ASP A 60 -6.85 -4.18 -4.17
C ASP A 60 -5.77 -3.48 -3.36
N VAL A 61 -4.97 -4.25 -2.63
CA VAL A 61 -3.70 -3.77 -2.08
C VAL A 61 -2.67 -3.72 -3.21
N VAL A 62 -2.23 -2.52 -3.56
CA VAL A 62 -1.35 -2.29 -4.71
C VAL A 62 0.12 -2.10 -4.32
N GLN A 63 0.37 -1.71 -3.07
CA GLN A 63 1.70 -1.56 -2.52
C GLN A 63 1.67 -1.73 -1.00
N ILE A 64 2.72 -2.32 -0.45
CA ILE A 64 2.97 -2.36 0.99
C ILE A 64 4.44 -2.00 1.23
N SER A 65 4.73 -1.30 2.32
CA SER A 65 6.10 -1.07 2.76
C SER A 65 6.82 -2.40 3.06
N ASP A 66 8.13 -2.41 3.04
CA ASP A 66 8.88 -3.55 3.56
C ASP A 66 9.17 -3.34 5.05
N ARG A 67 8.51 -4.09 5.93
CA ARG A 67 8.73 -4.00 7.39
C ARG A 67 9.97 -4.76 7.85
N THR A 68 10.59 -5.54 6.96
CA THR A 68 11.81 -6.29 7.25
C THR A 68 13.08 -5.54 6.82
N ASP A 69 12.93 -4.51 6.00
CA ASP A 69 14.02 -3.62 5.60
C ASP A 69 14.04 -2.37 6.49
N PRO A 70 15.00 -2.25 7.43
CA PRO A 70 15.11 -1.07 8.29
C PRO A 70 15.50 0.20 7.53
N ASN A 71 15.97 0.08 6.29
CA ASN A 71 16.33 1.21 5.43
C ASN A 71 15.22 1.56 4.43
N TRP A 72 14.03 0.95 4.56
CA TRP A 72 12.91 1.24 3.67
C TRP A 72 12.55 2.73 3.71
N LYS A 73 12.61 3.37 2.54
CA LYS A 73 12.24 4.78 2.40
C LYS A 73 10.78 4.87 2.01
N SER A 74 9.95 5.30 2.97
CA SER A 74 8.57 5.64 2.69
C SER A 74 8.52 6.79 1.67
N PRO A 75 7.71 6.67 0.58
CA PRO A 75 7.42 7.79 -0.29
C PRO A 75 6.38 8.75 0.32
N PHE A 76 5.85 8.42 1.50
CA PHE A 76 4.82 9.16 2.24
C PHE A 76 5.35 9.73 3.54
#